data_AF-A0A0F9GPT7-F1
#
_entry.id   AF-A0A0F9GPT7-F1
#
_cell.length_a   1.000
_cell.length_b   1.000
_cell.length_c   1.000
_cell.angle_alpha   90.00
_cell.angle_beta   90.00
_cell.angle_gamma   90.00
#
_symmetry.space_group_name_H-M   'P 1'
#
loop_
_entity.id
_entity.type
_entity.pdbx_description
1 polymer ?
#
loop_
_entity_poly.entity_id
_entity_poly.type
_entity_poly.pdbx_seq_one_letter_code
_entity_poly.pdbx_strand_id
1 'polypeptide(L)'
;MSTRNRPQHNSINNSVKYICFSDKKFKCRPWEIRIVKFQSPNHRKNARKLKTQSHIHLKEFEYSVWIDGRFRIMNDFTPYIERWLGKNDIAVIEHPKRDCIYEEATVCIKKKRIMPKLLKNRLKDTKMKNILHITD
;
A
#
# COMPACT_ATOMS: atom_id res chain seq x y z
N MET A 1 -15.34 11.73 18.27
CA MET A 1 -14.80 10.95 17.12
C MET A 1 -13.45 10.36 17.54
N SER A 2 -13.32 9.03 17.57
CA SER A 2 -12.07 8.35 18.00
C SER A 2 -10.87 8.75 17.12
N THR A 3 -9.73 9.05 17.74
CA THR A 3 -8.45 9.39 17.08
C THR A 3 -7.85 8.24 16.27
N ARG A 4 -8.39 7.02 16.39
CA ARG A 4 -7.86 5.81 15.73
C ARG A 4 -8.00 5.78 14.20
N ASN A 5 -8.82 6.65 13.61
CA ASN A 5 -9.08 6.64 12.16
C ASN A 5 -8.36 7.78 11.41
N ARG A 6 -7.38 8.44 12.03
CA ARG A 6 -6.59 9.50 11.40
C ARG A 6 -5.16 9.01 11.17
N PRO A 7 -4.52 9.40 10.06
CA PRO A 7 -3.14 9.05 9.83
C PRO A 7 -2.24 9.70 10.89
N GLN A 8 -1.22 8.97 11.35
CA GLN A 8 -0.38 9.35 12.48
C GLN A 8 1.09 9.43 12.07
N HIS A 9 1.76 10.45 12.57
CA HIS A 9 3.16 10.74 12.28
C HIS A 9 3.79 11.45 13.48
N ASN A 10 5.06 11.15 13.75
CA ASN A 10 5.87 11.82 14.77
C ASN A 10 6.86 12.80 14.15
N SER A 11 7.19 12.62 12.88
CA SER A 11 8.07 13.49 12.10
C SER A 11 7.40 13.87 10.77
N ILE A 12 7.69 15.07 10.28
CA ILE A 12 7.22 15.62 9.02
C ILE A 12 8.44 15.99 8.18
N ASN A 13 8.49 15.51 6.95
CA ASN A 13 9.45 15.97 5.95
C ASN A 13 8.73 16.88 4.94
N ASN A 14 9.23 18.10 4.77
CA ASN A 14 8.63 19.10 3.89
C ASN A 14 8.80 18.80 2.39
N SER A 15 9.73 17.92 2.00
CA SER A 15 9.84 17.44 0.62
C SER A 15 8.80 16.37 0.27
N VAL A 16 8.05 15.86 1.28
CA VAL A 16 7.06 14.79 1.12
C VAL A 16 5.66 15.36 1.12
N LYS A 17 4.87 14.93 0.13
CA LYS A 17 3.43 15.17 0.11
C LYS A 17 2.69 14.03 0.82
N TYR A 18 2.12 14.32 1.97
CA TYR A 18 1.31 13.36 2.73
C TYR A 18 -0.12 13.33 2.21
N ILE A 19 -0.58 12.17 1.72
CA ILE A 19 -1.92 11.99 1.13
C ILE A 19 -2.68 10.89 1.86
N CYS A 20 -3.91 11.18 2.26
CA CYS A 20 -4.82 10.21 2.87
C CYS A 20 -6.08 10.08 2.01
N PHE A 21 -6.29 8.89 1.43
CA PHE A 21 -7.52 8.57 0.73
C PHE A 21 -8.63 8.21 1.74
N SER A 22 -9.77 8.89 1.64
CA SER A 22 -10.87 8.76 2.60
C SER A 22 -12.23 8.86 1.91
N ASP A 23 -13.25 8.22 2.49
CA ASP A 23 -14.66 8.44 2.12
C ASP A 23 -15.28 9.63 2.86
N LYS A 24 -14.58 10.19 3.83
CA LYS A 24 -15.04 11.29 4.68
C LYS A 24 -14.10 12.48 4.62
N LYS A 25 -14.67 13.68 4.60
CA LYS A 25 -13.93 14.93 4.68
C LYS A 25 -13.56 15.24 6.12
N PHE A 26 -12.28 15.49 6.34
CA PHE A 26 -11.75 16.00 7.61
C PHE A 26 -10.47 16.79 7.36
N LYS A 27 -10.00 17.51 8.39
CA LYS A 27 -8.70 18.19 8.37
C LYS A 27 -7.71 17.40 9.23
N CYS A 28 -6.52 17.16 8.72
CA CYS A 28 -5.44 16.50 9.44
C CYS A 28 -4.12 16.97 8.83
N ARG A 29 -3.47 17.99 9.39
CA ARG A 29 -2.14 18.38 8.89
C ARG A 29 -1.10 17.32 9.29
N PRO A 30 -0.08 17.03 8.47
CA PRO A 30 0.21 17.60 7.14
C PRO A 30 -0.54 16.91 5.98
N TRP A 31 -1.46 16.00 6.27
CA TRP A 31 -2.14 15.16 5.30
C TRP A 31 -3.18 15.92 4.45
N GLU A 32 -3.00 15.84 3.14
CA GLU A 32 -4.03 16.17 2.16
C GLU A 32 -5.06 15.02 2.12
N ILE A 33 -6.32 15.33 2.42
CA ILE A 33 -7.39 14.34 2.38
C ILE A 33 -8.00 14.31 0.97
N ARG A 34 -7.75 13.23 0.23
CA ARG A 34 -8.35 12.99 -1.10
C ARG A 34 -9.60 12.14 -0.95
N ILE A 35 -10.75 12.71 -1.30
CA ILE A 35 -12.03 12.01 -1.20
C ILE A 35 -12.17 11.01 -2.34
N VAL A 36 -12.45 9.75 -1.99
CA VAL A 36 -12.65 8.66 -2.94
C VAL A 36 -14.02 8.03 -2.76
N LYS A 37 -14.71 7.80 -3.88
CA LYS A 37 -15.93 7.01 -3.89
C LYS A 37 -15.57 5.54 -3.95
N PHE A 38 -15.82 4.83 -2.86
CA PHE A 38 -15.57 3.40 -2.79
C PHE A 38 -16.57 2.61 -3.63
N GLN A 39 -16.06 1.83 -4.59
CA GLN A 39 -16.88 1.06 -5.52
C GLN A 39 -17.31 -0.30 -4.93
N SER A 40 -16.55 -0.82 -3.96
CA SER A 40 -16.84 -2.09 -3.29
C SER A 40 -17.34 -1.86 -1.86
N PRO A 41 -18.32 -2.65 -1.37
CA PRO A 41 -18.65 -2.66 0.06
C PRO A 41 -17.49 -3.21 0.91
N ASN A 42 -16.52 -3.88 0.29
CA ASN A 42 -15.34 -4.38 0.97
C ASN A 42 -14.24 -3.31 0.98
N HIS A 43 -14.10 -2.59 2.11
CA HIS A 43 -13.07 -1.57 2.30
C HIS A 43 -11.64 -2.05 1.99
N ARG A 44 -11.33 -3.33 2.28
CA ARG A 44 -10.01 -3.91 1.96
C ARG A 44 -9.77 -4.00 0.46
N LYS A 45 -10.80 -4.26 -0.35
CA LYS A 45 -10.68 -4.28 -1.81
C LYS A 45 -10.44 -2.87 -2.35
N ASN A 46 -11.12 -1.86 -1.80
CA ASN A 46 -10.90 -0.47 -2.21
C ASN A 46 -9.48 0.01 -1.89
N ALA A 47 -9.00 -0.26 -0.67
CA ALA A 47 -7.63 0.08 -0.29
C ALA A 47 -6.59 -0.63 -1.17
N ARG A 48 -6.79 -1.92 -1.47
CA ARG A 48 -5.92 -2.67 -2.39
C ARG A 48 -5.87 -2.04 -3.77
N LYS A 49 -7.00 -1.61 -4.33
CA LYS A 49 -7.05 -0.95 -5.64
C LYS A 49 -6.17 0.29 -5.67
N LEU A 50 -6.33 1.18 -4.69
CA LEU A 50 -5.51 2.39 -4.56
C LEU A 50 -4.02 2.04 -4.39
N LYS A 51 -3.70 1.09 -3.50
CA LYS A 51 -2.33 0.62 -3.24
C LYS A 51 -1.65 0.08 -4.50
N THR A 52 -2.32 -0.81 -5.24
CA THR A 52 -1.73 -1.49 -6.41
C THR A 52 -1.75 -0.63 -7.66
N GLN A 53 -2.60 0.40 -7.72
CA GLN A 53 -2.76 1.30 -8.87
C GLN A 53 -2.30 2.72 -8.53
N SER A 54 -1.28 2.85 -7.67
CA SER A 54 -0.75 4.15 -7.26
C SER A 54 -0.32 4.99 -8.46
N HIS A 55 0.29 4.40 -9.49
CA HIS A 55 0.65 5.07 -10.75
C HIS A 55 -0.52 5.72 -11.50
N ILE A 56 -1.77 5.28 -11.27
CA ILE A 56 -2.97 5.91 -11.85
C ILE A 56 -3.43 7.10 -11.00
N HIS A 57 -3.37 6.95 -9.68
CA HIS A 57 -3.95 7.91 -8.72
C HIS A 57 -2.97 8.98 -8.22
N LEU A 58 -1.67 8.76 -8.44
CA LEU A 58 -0.54 9.55 -7.94
C LEU A 58 0.47 9.79 -9.07
N LYS A 59 0.00 9.93 -10.32
CA LYS A 59 0.83 10.09 -11.53
C LYS A 59 1.72 11.33 -11.52
N GLU A 60 1.40 12.30 -10.66
CA GLU A 60 2.15 13.53 -10.46
C GLU A 60 3.40 13.37 -9.57
N PHE A 61 3.62 12.17 -9.00
CA PHE A 61 4.76 11.87 -8.15
C PHE A 61 5.66 10.83 -8.80
N GLU A 62 6.97 11.01 -8.65
CA GLU A 62 7.98 10.04 -9.11
C GLU A 62 7.95 8.77 -8.26
N TYR A 63 7.88 8.93 -6.93
CA TYR A 63 7.78 7.82 -5.98
C TYR A 63 6.47 7.90 -5.20
N SER A 64 5.90 6.73 -4.89
CA SER A 64 4.77 6.62 -3.97
C SER A 64 5.02 5.53 -2.94
N VAL A 65 4.82 5.85 -1.67
CA VAL A 65 4.94 4.90 -0.56
C VAL A 65 3.58 4.72 0.10
N TRP A 66 3.07 3.49 0.08
CA TRP A 66 1.80 3.16 0.70
C TRP A 66 1.98 2.68 2.14
N ILE A 67 1.32 3.37 3.08
CA ILE A 67 1.27 2.99 4.49
C ILE A 67 -0.18 2.73 4.87
N ASP A 68 -0.48 1.54 5.38
CA ASP A 68 -1.84 1.22 5.83
C ASP A 68 -2.22 2.12 7.02
N GLY A 69 -3.48 2.58 7.07
CA GLY A 69 -3.96 3.54 8.07
C GLY A 69 -3.94 3.09 9.55
N ARG A 70 -3.41 1.89 9.84
CA ARG A 70 -3.17 1.39 11.19
C ARG A 70 -1.75 1.68 11.70
N PHE A 71 -0.84 2.08 10.83
CA PHE A 71 0.55 2.35 11.18
C PHE A 71 0.73 3.82 11.57
N ARG A 72 1.81 4.05 12.34
CA ARG A 72 2.29 5.39 12.72
C ARG A 72 3.69 5.56 12.14
N ILE A 73 3.91 6.69 11.47
CA ILE A 73 5.25 7.05 10.96
C ILE A 73 6.06 7.58 12.14
N MET A 74 7.08 6.84 12.54
CA MET A 74 7.94 7.23 13.69
C MET A 74 9.06 8.16 13.25
N ASN A 75 9.69 7.87 12.11
CA ASN A 75 10.89 8.55 11.62
C ASN A 75 10.78 8.82 10.11
N ASP A 76 11.62 9.72 9.63
CA ASP A 76 11.77 9.95 8.19
C ASP A 76 12.44 8.75 7.52
N PHE A 77 11.75 8.15 6.54
CA PHE A 77 12.25 7.02 5.76
C PHE A 77 12.58 7.41 4.31
N THR A 78 12.50 8.70 3.95
CA THR A 78 12.87 9.17 2.61
C THR A 78 14.29 8.79 2.17
N PRO A 79 15.32 8.73 3.03
CA PRO A 79 16.67 8.32 2.60
C PRO A 79 16.74 6.89 2.03
N TYR A 80 15.75 6.05 2.34
CA TYR A 80 15.70 4.67 1.85
C TYR A 80 14.95 4.54 0.51
N ILE A 81 14.13 5.55 0.14
CA ILE A 81 13.28 5.47 -1.06
C ILE A 81 14.14 5.36 -2.31
N GLU A 82 15.11 6.25 -2.51
CA GLU A 82 16.00 6.21 -3.68
C GLU A 82 16.84 4.94 -3.69
N ARG A 83 17.34 4.51 -2.52
CA ARG A 83 18.11 3.26 -2.38
C ARG A 83 17.30 2.04 -2.85
N TRP A 84 16.00 1.99 -2.53
CA TRP A 84 15.16 0.85 -2.85
C TRP A 84 14.57 0.92 -4.25
N LEU A 85 14.07 2.07 -4.67
CA LEU A 85 13.34 2.25 -5.92
C LEU A 85 14.20 2.75 -7.09
N GLY A 86 15.43 3.22 -6.85
CA GLY A 86 16.26 3.81 -7.92
C GLY A 86 16.55 2.88 -9.10
N LYS A 87 16.50 1.55 -8.90
CA LYS A 87 16.62 0.54 -9.97
C LYS A 87 15.41 -0.41 -10.06
N ASN A 88 14.40 -0.21 -9.22
CA ASN A 88 13.29 -1.15 -9.05
C ASN A 88 11.95 -0.44 -9.20
N ASP A 89 11.04 -1.06 -9.94
CA ASP A 89 9.70 -0.48 -10.19
C ASP A 89 8.85 -0.52 -8.91
N ILE A 90 9.09 -1.53 -8.06
CA ILE A 90 8.36 -1.75 -6.80
C ILE A 90 9.34 -2.27 -5.76
N ALA A 91 9.24 -1.77 -4.52
CA ALA A 91 9.87 -2.36 -3.35
C ALA A 91 8.79 -2.81 -2.36
N VAL A 92 8.89 -4.06 -1.87
CA VAL A 92 7.95 -4.63 -0.89
C VAL A 92 8.71 -5.27 0.27
N ILE A 93 8.13 -5.18 1.47
CA ILE A 93 8.64 -5.91 2.64
C ILE A 93 8.32 -7.39 2.45
N GLU A 94 9.31 -8.25 2.67
CA GLU A 94 9.11 -9.69 2.63
C GLU A 94 8.09 -10.16 3.66
N HIS A 95 7.28 -11.15 3.29
CA HIS A 95 6.35 -11.72 4.24
C HIS A 95 7.12 -12.64 5.20
N PRO A 96 7.02 -12.44 6.53
CA PRO A 96 7.93 -13.02 7.54
C PRO A 96 7.83 -14.55 7.73
N LYS A 97 7.02 -15.23 6.91
CA LYS A 97 6.80 -16.68 6.97
C LYS A 97 6.75 -17.37 5.60
N ARG A 98 6.71 -16.59 4.51
CA ARG A 98 6.38 -17.09 3.17
C ARG A 98 6.99 -16.14 2.15
N ASP A 99 7.88 -16.65 1.31
CA ASP A 99 8.45 -16.00 0.15
C ASP A 99 7.75 -16.45 -1.15
N CYS A 100 7.01 -17.56 -1.12
CA CYS A 100 6.31 -18.12 -2.26
C CYS A 100 4.85 -17.65 -2.37
N ILE A 101 4.51 -17.06 -3.53
CA ILE A 101 3.14 -16.59 -3.83
C ILE A 101 2.11 -17.72 -3.87
N TYR A 102 2.50 -18.93 -4.28
CA TYR A 102 1.62 -20.09 -4.32
C TYR A 102 1.29 -20.60 -2.90
N GLU A 103 2.25 -20.55 -2.00
CA GLU A 103 2.05 -20.87 -0.58
C GLU A 103 1.15 -19.84 0.10
N GLU A 104 1.39 -18.54 -0.13
CA GLU A 104 0.53 -17.47 0.37
C GLU A 104 -0.90 -17.63 -0.15
N ALA A 105 -1.06 -17.98 -1.42
CA ALA A 105 -2.36 -18.24 -2.02
C ALA A 105 -3.10 -19.39 -1.33
N THR A 106 -2.39 -20.48 -1.02
CA THR A 106 -2.94 -21.65 -0.32
C THR A 106 -3.43 -21.26 1.08
N VAL A 107 -2.63 -20.49 1.83
CA VAL A 107 -3.01 -19.96 3.14
C VAL A 107 -4.21 -19.02 3.03
N CYS A 108 -4.24 -18.14 2.02
CA CYS A 108 -5.36 -17.24 1.77
C CYS A 108 -6.67 -17.99 1.47
N ILE A 109 -6.62 -19.10 0.72
CA ILE A 109 -7.77 -19.96 0.48
C ILE A 109 -8.26 -20.60 1.79
N LYS A 110 -7.34 -21.22 2.55
CA LYS A 110 -7.67 -21.84 3.86
C LYS A 110 -8.32 -20.84 4.81
N LYS A 111 -7.85 -19.59 4.81
CA LYS A 111 -8.40 -18.48 5.60
C LYS A 111 -9.65 -17.81 5.00
N LYS A 112 -10.22 -18.36 3.91
CA LYS A 112 -11.39 -17.81 3.19
C LYS A 112 -11.22 -16.35 2.76
N ARG A 113 -9.97 -15.94 2.46
CA ARG A 113 -9.62 -14.57 2.01
C ARG A 113 -9.69 -14.41 0.49
N ILE A 114 -9.58 -15.52 -0.25
CA ILE A 114 -9.66 -15.59 -1.71
C ILE A 114 -10.48 -16.83 -2.07
N MET A 115 -11.38 -16.69 -3.05
CA MET A 115 -12.08 -17.85 -3.62
C MET A 115 -11.14 -18.62 -4.56
N PRO A 116 -11.02 -19.95 -4.46
CA PRO A 116 -10.10 -20.75 -5.28
C PRO A 116 -10.22 -20.49 -6.79
N LYS A 117 -11.46 -20.33 -7.29
CA LYS A 117 -11.75 -20.05 -8.71
C LYS A 117 -11.11 -18.75 -9.22
N LEU A 118 -10.91 -17.75 -8.35
CA LEU A 118 -10.29 -16.47 -8.70
C LEU A 118 -8.75 -16.53 -8.74
N LEU A 119 -8.14 -17.59 -8.24
CA LEU A 119 -6.70 -17.72 -8.14
C LEU A 119 -6.06 -18.15 -9.47
N LYS A 120 -6.67 -19.13 -10.15
CA LYS A 120 -6.16 -19.69 -11.43
C LYS A 120 -5.96 -18.64 -12.52
N ASN A 121 -6.78 -17.59 -12.52
CA ASN A 121 -6.68 -16.50 -13.50
C ASN A 121 -5.66 -15.43 -13.09
N ARG A 122 -5.41 -15.21 -11.80
CA ARG A 122 -4.53 -14.14 -11.31
C ARG A 122 -3.05 -14.51 -11.27
N LEU A 123 -2.73 -15.80 -11.18
CA LEU A 123 -1.35 -16.28 -11.14
C LEU A 123 -0.71 -16.43 -12.53
N LYS A 124 -1.48 -16.32 -13.62
CA LYS A 124 -0.97 -16.47 -14.98
C LYS A 124 -0.23 -15.24 -15.53
N ASP A 125 -0.49 -14.05 -14.96
CA ASP A 125 -0.08 -12.77 -15.54
C ASP A 125 0.99 -12.02 -14.74
N THR A 126 1.78 -12.72 -13.91
CA THR A 126 2.82 -12.06 -13.10
C THR A 126 4.10 -11.81 -13.93
N LYS A 127 4.04 -10.84 -14.84
CA LYS A 127 5.22 -10.25 -15.50
C LYS A 127 5.49 -8.83 -14.99
N MET A 128 5.64 -8.67 -13.67
CA MET A 128 6.31 -7.47 -13.15
C MET A 128 7.79 -7.79 -13.06
N LYS A 129 8.63 -6.99 -13.73
CA LYS A 129 10.09 -7.07 -13.65
C LYS A 129 10.55 -6.13 -12.52
N ASN A 130 11.74 -6.37 -11.98
CA ASN A 130 12.42 -5.47 -11.02
C ASN A 130 11.63 -5.16 -9.74
N ILE A 131 11.16 -6.21 -9.04
CA ILE A 131 10.61 -6.08 -7.69
C ILE A 131 11.75 -6.28 -6.68
N LEU A 132 12.01 -5.28 -5.85
CA LEU A 132 12.90 -5.42 -4.70
C LEU A 132 12.13 -6.00 -3.52
N HIS A 133 12.70 -7.06 -2.94
CA HIS A 133 12.26 -7.63 -1.68
C HIS A 133 13.15 -7.06 -0.56
N ILE A 134 12.54 -6.26 0.33
CA ILE A 134 13.23 -5.67 1.49
C ILE A 134 13.22 -6.71 2.60
N THR A 135 14.40 -7.16 3.00
CA THR A 135 14.64 -8.03 4.15
C THR A 135 15.12 -7.19 5.35
N ASP A 136 14.88 -7.70 6.55
CA ASP A 136 15.51 -7.19 7.78
C ASP A 136 17.01 -7.56 7.83
#